data_AF-A0A2Z3I1T1-F1
#
_entry.id   AF-A0A2Z3I1T1-F1
#
_cell.length_a   1.000
_cell.length_b   1.000
_cell.length_c   1.000
_cell.angle_alpha   90.00
_cell.angle_beta   90.00
_cell.angle_gamma   90.00
#
_symmetry.space_group_name_H-M   'P 1'
#
loop_
_entity.id
_entity.type
_entity.pdbx_description
1 polymer ?
#
loop_
_entity_poly.entity_id
_entity_poly.type
_entity_poly.pdbx_seq_one_letter_code
_entity_poly.pdbx_strand_id
1 'polypeptide(L)' 'MSITLDNAVNLILGSRSVTEINRILDEVARLTYTKIKDIHNNLFSAERMQNAGGNPLMIKAMSVAEACKLEITK' A
#
# COMPACT_ATOMS: atom_id res chain seq x y z
N MET A 1 2.84 -17.03 -4.73
CA MET A 1 3.12 -15.90 -5.64
C MET A 1 4.02 -14.93 -4.91
N SER A 2 5.19 -14.61 -5.46
CA SER A 2 6.12 -13.64 -4.83
C SER A 2 5.66 -12.22 -5.15
N ILE A 3 5.63 -11.34 -4.14
CA ILE A 3 5.34 -9.92 -4.30
C ILE A 3 6.66 -9.21 -4.58
N THR A 4 6.68 -8.36 -5.60
CA THR A 4 7.84 -7.59 -6.05
C THR A 4 7.41 -6.14 -6.23
N LEU A 5 8.37 -5.21 -6.28
CA LEU A 5 8.06 -3.79 -6.51
C LEU A 5 7.34 -3.57 -7.86
N ASP A 6 7.69 -4.36 -8.88
CA ASP A 6 7.16 -4.22 -10.24
C ASP A 6 5.70 -4.70 -10.37
N ASN A 7 5.29 -5.69 -9.56
CA ASN A 7 3.94 -6.26 -9.62
C ASN A 7 3.01 -5.81 -8.48
N ALA A 8 3.53 -5.12 -7.46
CA ALA A 8 2.78 -4.76 -6.26
C ALA A 8 1.50 -3.96 -6.56
N VAL A 9 1.57 -2.97 -7.45
CA VAL A 9 0.41 -2.15 -7.82
C VAL A 9 -0.68 -2.98 -8.50
N ASN A 10 -0.30 -3.87 -9.42
CA ASN A 10 -1.25 -4.75 -10.10
C ASN A 10 -1.89 -5.75 -9.14
N LEU A 11 -1.13 -6.23 -8.14
CA LEU A 11 -1.66 -7.09 -7.10
C LEU A 11 -2.68 -6.37 -6.22
N ILE A 12 -2.44 -5.09 -5.87
CA ILE A 12 -3.39 -4.28 -5.10
C ILE A 12 -4.69 -4.10 -5.89
N LEU A 13 -4.60 -3.71 -7.17
CA LEU A 13 -5.76 -3.52 -8.04
C LEU A 13 -6.57 -4.82 -8.24
N GLY A 14 -5.90 -5.97 -8.25
CA GLY A 14 -6.55 -7.28 -8.36
C GLY A 14 -7.08 -7.84 -7.04
N SER A 15 -6.78 -7.21 -5.91
CA SER A 15 -7.14 -7.70 -4.58
C SER A 15 -8.64 -7.53 -4.32
N ARG A 16 -9.25 -8.52 -3.65
CA ARG A 16 -10.69 -8.51 -3.32
C ARG A 16 -10.98 -8.29 -1.84
N SER A 17 -9.95 -8.11 -1.02
CA SER A 17 -10.11 -7.90 0.41
C SER A 17 -9.10 -6.88 0.94
N VAL A 18 -9.51 -6.14 1.96
CA VAL A 18 -8.65 -5.19 2.68
C VAL A 18 -7.44 -5.90 3.30
N THR A 19 -7.61 -7.13 3.78
CA THR A 19 -6.53 -7.96 4.34
C THR A 19 -5.44 -8.28 3.32
N GLU A 20 -5.83 -8.62 2.09
CA GLU A 20 -4.88 -8.90 1.01
C GLU A 20 -4.09 -7.65 0.61
N ILE A 21 -4.79 -6.52 0.50
CA ILE A 21 -4.16 -5.21 0.25
C ILE A 21 -3.15 -4.87 1.35
N ASN A 22 -3.50 -5.05 2.62
CA ASN A 22 -2.59 -4.81 3.74
C ASN A 22 -1.35 -5.70 3.65
N ARG A 23 -1.52 -6.98 3.34
CA ARG A 23 -0.39 -7.92 3.17
C ARG A 23 0.55 -7.48 2.06
N ILE A 24 0.01 -6.95 0.96
CA ILE A 24 0.83 -6.45 -0.15
C ILE A 24 1.60 -5.19 0.28
N LEU A 25 0.95 -4.27 0.99
CA LEU A 25 1.60 -3.07 1.52
C LEU A 25 2.72 -3.39 2.50
N ASP A 26 2.55 -4.37 3.40
CA ASP A 26 3.59 -4.83 4.31
C ASP A 26 4.85 -5.30 3.57
N GLU A 27 4.65 -6.03 2.48
CA GLU A 27 5.76 -6.55 1.68
C GLU A 27 6.46 -5.44 0.90
N VAL A 28 5.71 -4.50 0.31
CA VAL A 28 6.29 -3.32 -0.36
C VAL A 28 7.06 -2.45 0.62
N ALA A 29 6.54 -2.26 1.84
CA ALA A 29 7.21 -1.52 2.89
C ALA A 29 8.58 -2.15 3.23
N ARG A 30 8.63 -3.48 3.34
CA ARG A 30 9.88 -4.22 3.55
C ARG A 30 10.85 -4.04 2.39
N LEU A 31 10.38 -4.18 1.15
CA LEU A 31 11.20 -4.05 -0.06
C LEU A 31 11.74 -2.63 -0.29
N THR A 32 11.00 -1.61 0.16
CA THR A 32 11.40 -0.20 0.04
C THR A 32 12.14 0.34 1.27
N TYR A 33 12.37 -0.49 2.28
CA TYR A 33 12.88 -0.09 3.60
C TYR A 33 12.06 1.04 4.25
N THR A 34 10.76 1.12 3.92
CA THR A 34 9.87 2.13 4.46
C THR A 34 9.30 1.65 5.78
N LYS A 35 9.59 2.36 6.88
CA LYS A 35 8.93 2.10 8.16
C LYS A 35 7.53 2.71 8.14
N ILE A 36 6.51 1.87 8.10
CA ILE A 36 5.12 2.32 8.22
C ILE A 36 4.65 1.97 9.62
N LYS A 37 4.57 2.98 10.49
CA LYS A 37 3.82 2.85 11.74
C LYS A 37 2.35 2.96 11.36
N ASP A 38 1.56 1.90 11.59
CA ASP A 38 0.08 1.85 11.53
C ASP A 38 -0.62 1.15 10.34
N ILE A 39 0.02 0.33 9.47
CA ILE A 39 -0.58 -0.25 8.20
C ILE A 39 -2.06 -0.72 8.36
N HIS A 40 -2.40 -1.17 9.56
CA HIS A 40 -3.68 -1.77 9.94
C HIS A 40 -4.77 -0.78 10.44
N ASN A 41 -4.44 0.47 10.80
CA ASN A 41 -5.38 1.42 11.45
C ASN A 41 -6.14 2.37 10.50
N ASN A 42 -6.30 1.99 9.22
CA ASN A 42 -7.24 2.58 8.25
C ASN A 42 -7.13 4.09 7.93
N LEU A 43 -6.16 4.82 8.47
CA LEU A 43 -5.95 6.25 8.18
C LEU A 43 -4.48 6.54 7.89
N PHE A 44 -4.02 6.09 6.73
CA PHE A 44 -2.89 6.77 6.08
C PHE A 44 -3.41 7.61 4.95
N SER A 45 -2.71 8.70 4.73
CA SER A 45 -2.73 9.35 3.43
C SER A 45 -1.35 9.14 2.82
N ALA A 46 -1.32 8.58 1.61
CA ALA A 46 -0.16 8.64 0.73
C ALA A 46 0.43 10.07 0.69
N GLU A 47 -0.43 11.08 0.85
CA GLU A 47 -0.10 12.50 1.03
C GLU A 47 0.83 12.78 2.23
N ARG A 48 0.58 12.20 3.42
CA ARG A 48 1.50 12.35 4.57
C ARG A 48 2.87 11.75 4.28
N MET A 49 2.90 10.60 3.60
CA MET A 49 4.15 9.95 3.21
C MET A 49 4.89 10.76 2.13
N GLN A 50 4.17 11.38 1.20
CA GLN A 50 4.70 12.27 0.19
C GLN A 50 5.32 13.53 0.81
N ASN A 51 4.64 14.16 1.76
CA ASN A 51 5.15 15.35 2.47
C ASN A 51 6.40 15.05 3.32
N ALA A 52 6.58 13.80 3.75
CA ALA A 52 7.77 13.36 4.47
C ALA A 52 8.93 12.92 3.56
N GLY A 53 8.78 13.01 2.23
CA GLY A 53 9.79 12.54 1.28
C GLY A 53 9.95 11.01 1.28
N GLY A 54 8.87 10.28 1.54
CA GLY A 54 8.86 8.82 1.54
C GLY A 54 9.20 8.21 0.19
N ASN A 55 9.42 6.89 0.17
CA ASN A 55 9.79 6.18 -1.06
C ASN A 55 8.69 6.35 -2.14
N PRO A 56 9.01 6.81 -3.36
CA PRO A 56 8.01 7.05 -4.41
C PRO A 56 7.17 5.83 -4.77
N LEU A 57 7.75 4.62 -4.76
CA LEU A 57 7.03 3.37 -5.02
C LEU A 57 6.04 3.06 -3.90
N MET A 58 6.43 3.30 -2.65
CA MET A 58 5.55 3.10 -1.50
C MET A 58 4.38 4.09 -1.52
N ILE A 59 4.64 5.36 -1.84
CA ILE A 59 3.59 6.39 -1.98
C ILE A 59 2.58 5.96 -3.03
N LYS A 60 3.06 5.51 -4.21
CA LYS A 60 2.20 5.03 -5.29
C LYS A 60 1.38 3.80 -4.87
N ALA A 61 2.01 2.79 -4.28
CA ALA A 61 1.33 1.59 -3.80
C ALA A 61 0.27 1.94 -2.76
N MET A 62 0.59 2.85 -1.84
CA MET A 62 -0.32 3.27 -0.78
C MET A 62 -1.52 4.06 -1.31
N SER A 63 -1.30 4.98 -2.25
CA SER A 63 -2.38 5.73 -2.90
C SER A 63 -3.36 4.81 -3.63
N VAL A 64 -2.85 3.81 -4.35
CA VAL A 64 -3.70 2.81 -5.04
C VAL A 64 -4.44 1.94 -4.02
N ALA A 65 -3.78 1.54 -2.94
CA ALA A 65 -4.40 0.75 -1.89
C ALA A 65 -5.52 1.49 -1.15
N GLU A 66 -5.36 2.79 -0.88
CA GLU A 66 -6.41 3.64 -0.30
C GLU A 66 -7.65 3.66 -1.19
N ALA A 67 -7.47 3.87 -2.50
CA ALA A 67 -8.57 3.83 -3.46
C ALA A 67 -9.27 2.46 -3.49
N CYS A 68 -8.52 1.36 -3.63
CA CYS A 68 -9.10 0.02 -3.66
C CYS A 68 -9.82 -0.36 -2.35
N LYS A 69 -9.27 0.00 -1.18
CA LYS A 69 -9.92 -0.26 0.10
C LYS A 69 -11.27 0.46 0.19
N LEU A 70 -11.32 1.73 -0.22
CA LEU A 70 -12.55 2.51 -0.25
C LEU A 70 -13.61 1.89 -1.16
N GLU A 71 -13.22 1.31 -2.30
CA GLU A 71 -14.14 0.60 -3.19
C GLU A 71 -14.65 -0.72 -2.58
N ILE A 72 -13.81 -1.45 -1.85
CA ILE A 72 -14.20 -2.74 -1.22
C ILE A 72 -15.13 -2.54 -0.02
N THR A 73 -14.97 -1.47 0.76
CA THR A 73 -15.84 -1.17 1.92
C THR A 73 -17.12 -0.41 1.57
N LYS A 74 -17.34 -0.03 0.31
CA LYS A 74 -18.62 0.51 -0.18
C LYS A 74 -19.59 -0.63 -0.50
#